data_AF-A0AAD9G6S9-F1
#
_entry.id   AF-A0AAD9G6S9-F1
#
_cell.length_a   1.000
_cell.length_b   1.000
_cell.length_c   1.000
_cell.angle_alpha   90.00
_cell.angle_beta   90.00
_cell.angle_gamma   90.00
#
_symmetry.space_group_name_H-M   'P 1'
#
loop_
_entity.id
_entity.type
_entity.pdbx_description
1 polymer ?
#
loop_
_entity_poly.entity_id
_entity_poly.type
_entity_poly.pdbx_seq_one_letter_code
_entity_poly.pdbx_strand_id
1 'polypeptide(L)'
;MGSLEAQTATHRYLKTFQKHEAGSQSTAGAADEVSELSNLGKLKSDLDGTIGRIRPYLQNKALSEADWQKVNALRQDAKVKLDSANSKIKDLMQSHASTADRVMVLQLQRYRRIFEQMAGDYSILSKQLDQQHQSFLLFNDNRHVTQKRGASMDTGKVVVEAIMDVESLTEQACLNLDMLKRGNDRMMQIYGRLNKMVHEHLFDIHKLQRNINYVLIRNRTVTSVVMGICCFIVIYKLILSKII
;
A
#
# COMPACT_ATOMS: atom_id res chain seq x y z
N MET A 1 -25.48 16.91 -4.38
CA MET A 1 -24.12 17.49 -4.27
C MET A 1 -23.20 16.51 -3.56
N GLY A 2 -22.75 15.43 -4.22
CA GLY A 2 -21.95 14.37 -3.55
C GLY A 2 -20.93 13.68 -4.47
N SER A 3 -20.56 14.30 -5.59
CA SER A 3 -19.69 13.69 -6.61
C SER A 3 -18.25 14.23 -6.59
N LEU A 4 -18.00 15.39 -5.97
CA LEU A 4 -16.67 16.03 -5.98
C LEU A 4 -15.72 15.56 -4.87
N GLU A 5 -16.20 14.92 -3.80
CA GLU A 5 -15.33 14.48 -2.69
C GLU A 5 -14.73 13.08 -2.90
N ALA A 6 -15.36 12.25 -3.74
CA ALA A 6 -14.85 10.89 -4.03
C ALA A 6 -13.59 10.91 -4.93
N GLN A 7 -13.45 11.92 -5.79
CA GLN A 7 -12.31 12.06 -6.71
C GLN A 7 -11.06 12.63 -6.01
N THR A 8 -11.23 13.46 -4.98
CA THR A 8 -10.12 14.01 -4.19
C THR A 8 -9.50 12.99 -3.25
N ALA A 9 -10.29 12.00 -2.78
CA ALA A 9 -9.79 10.91 -1.96
C ALA A 9 -8.92 9.93 -2.77
N THR A 10 -9.39 9.48 -3.94
CA THR A 10 -8.64 8.58 -4.83
C THR A 10 -7.32 9.21 -5.31
N HIS A 11 -7.31 10.51 -5.61
CA HIS A 11 -6.08 11.22 -5.96
C HIS A 11 -5.08 11.37 -4.80
N ARG A 12 -5.54 11.42 -3.55
CA ARG A 12 -4.66 11.44 -2.37
C ARG A 12 -3.99 10.09 -2.14
N TYR A 13 -4.72 8.98 -2.33
CA TYR A 13 -4.15 7.64 -2.20
C TYR A 13 -3.05 7.39 -3.23
N LEU A 14 -3.24 7.79 -4.49
CA LEU A 14 -2.21 7.70 -5.55
C LEU A 14 -0.94 8.51 -5.22
N LYS A 15 -1.08 9.66 -4.54
CA LYS A 15 0.05 10.54 -4.22
C LYS A 15 0.89 10.03 -3.03
N THR A 16 0.31 9.24 -2.12
CA THR A 16 1.07 8.54 -1.07
C THR A 16 1.85 7.35 -1.59
N PHE A 17 1.43 6.70 -2.68
CA PHE A 17 2.19 5.62 -3.32
C PHE A 17 3.48 6.13 -4.00
N GLN A 18 3.41 7.24 -4.74
CA GLN A 18 4.61 7.83 -5.38
C GLN A 18 5.67 8.31 -4.37
N LYS A 19 5.28 8.68 -3.15
CA LYS A 19 6.22 9.16 -2.13
C LYS A 19 6.98 8.03 -1.43
N HIS A 20 6.49 6.78 -1.53
CA HIS A 20 7.17 5.59 -1.01
C HIS A 20 8.16 4.97 -2.03
N GLU A 21 8.07 5.32 -3.32
CA GLU A 21 9.01 4.87 -4.38
C GLU A 21 10.36 5.63 -4.34
N ALA A 22 10.40 6.84 -3.79
CA ALA A 22 11.62 7.66 -3.75
C ALA A 22 12.66 7.24 -2.68
N GLY A 23 12.32 6.27 -1.82
CA GLY A 23 13.13 5.90 -0.64
C GLY A 23 13.88 4.57 -0.74
N SER A 24 13.78 3.82 -1.83
CA SER A 24 14.49 2.53 -2.02
C SER A 24 15.33 2.55 -3.28
N GLN A 25 16.42 3.33 -3.23
CA GLN A 25 17.53 3.16 -4.16
C GLN A 25 18.40 1.97 -3.71
N SER A 26 18.18 0.81 -4.32
CA SER A 26 19.29 -0.09 -4.66
C SER A 26 18.88 -1.09 -5.74
N THR A 27 19.80 -1.29 -6.68
CA THR A 27 19.90 -2.39 -7.67
C THR A 27 19.16 -2.21 -9.00
N ALA A 28 19.96 -2.23 -10.08
CA ALA A 28 19.57 -2.07 -11.47
C ALA A 28 18.61 -3.16 -12.03
N GLY A 29 18.24 -4.17 -11.23
CA GLY A 29 17.23 -5.17 -11.59
C GLY A 29 15.78 -4.71 -11.36
N ALA A 30 15.54 -3.87 -10.35
CA ALA A 30 14.19 -3.44 -9.99
C ALA A 30 13.52 -2.57 -11.07
N ALA A 31 14.30 -1.86 -11.89
CA ALA A 31 13.76 -1.01 -12.96
C ALA A 31 13.19 -1.84 -14.13
N ASP A 32 13.80 -2.97 -14.45
CA ASP A 32 13.33 -3.87 -15.50
C ASP A 32 12.11 -4.66 -15.03
N GLU A 33 12.13 -5.11 -13.78
CA GLU A 33 11.02 -5.85 -13.15
C GLU A 33 9.73 -5.01 -13.01
N VAL A 34 9.86 -3.73 -12.64
CA VAL A 34 8.73 -2.77 -12.60
C VAL A 34 8.22 -2.47 -14.01
N SER A 35 9.12 -2.42 -15.00
CA SER A 35 8.75 -2.26 -16.42
C SER A 35 7.96 -3.47 -16.94
N GLU A 36 8.35 -4.68 -16.55
CA GLU A 36 7.67 -5.92 -16.95
C GLU A 36 6.27 -6.07 -16.36
N LEU A 37 6.09 -5.74 -15.08
CA LEU A 37 4.76 -5.66 -14.45
C LEU A 37 3.90 -4.56 -15.03
N SER A 38 4.48 -3.40 -15.34
CA SER A 38 3.78 -2.31 -16.03
C SER A 38 3.27 -2.75 -17.41
N ASN A 39 4.08 -3.52 -18.14
CA ASN A 39 3.69 -4.09 -19.42
C ASN A 39 2.54 -5.10 -19.31
N LEU A 40 2.51 -5.93 -18.26
CA LEU A 40 1.37 -6.80 -17.95
C LEU A 40 0.10 -5.99 -17.60
N GLY A 41 0.25 -4.88 -16.87
CA GLY A 41 -0.84 -3.96 -16.59
C GLY A 41 -1.44 -3.32 -17.84
N LYS A 42 -0.59 -2.90 -18.79
CA LYS A 42 -1.02 -2.38 -20.10
C LYS A 42 -1.75 -3.43 -20.91
N LEU A 43 -1.18 -4.64 -21.00
CA LEU A 43 -1.81 -5.79 -21.67
C LEU A 43 -3.21 -6.10 -21.10
N LYS A 44 -3.36 -6.04 -19.78
CA LYS A 44 -4.67 -6.20 -19.12
C LYS A 44 -5.65 -5.12 -19.58
N SER A 45 -5.26 -3.84 -19.49
CA SER A 45 -6.12 -2.72 -19.87
C SER A 45 -6.53 -2.79 -21.35
N ASP A 46 -5.61 -3.18 -22.23
CA ASP A 46 -5.88 -3.33 -23.66
C ASP A 46 -6.83 -4.50 -23.92
N LEU A 47 -6.67 -5.61 -23.20
CA LEU A 47 -7.54 -6.78 -23.31
C LEU A 47 -8.96 -6.46 -22.84
N ASP A 48 -9.10 -5.80 -21.69
CA ASP A 48 -10.37 -5.31 -21.16
C ASP A 48 -11.05 -4.35 -22.16
N GLY A 49 -10.28 -3.45 -22.77
CA GLY A 49 -10.76 -2.54 -23.81
C GLY A 49 -11.24 -3.28 -25.07
N THR A 50 -10.52 -4.33 -25.48
CA THR A 50 -10.85 -5.11 -26.68
C THR A 50 -12.09 -5.98 -26.45
N ILE A 51 -12.18 -6.66 -25.30
CA ILE A 51 -13.36 -7.43 -24.88
C ILE A 51 -14.57 -6.50 -24.70
N GLY A 52 -14.36 -5.32 -24.11
CA GLY A 52 -15.37 -4.28 -23.95
C GLY A 52 -15.92 -3.76 -25.27
N ARG A 53 -15.09 -3.71 -26.33
CA ARG A 53 -15.54 -3.36 -27.70
C ARG A 53 -16.32 -4.47 -28.37
N ILE A 54 -16.05 -5.75 -28.09
CA ILE A 54 -16.80 -6.89 -28.67
C ILE A 54 -18.20 -7.03 -28.05
N ARG A 55 -18.36 -6.71 -26.76
CA ARG A 55 -19.62 -6.83 -26.02
C ARG A 55 -20.82 -6.07 -26.65
N PRO A 56 -20.72 -4.81 -27.12
CA PRO A 56 -21.82 -4.12 -27.78
C PRO A 56 -22.18 -4.74 -29.14
N TYR A 57 -21.22 -5.33 -29.85
CA TYR A 57 -21.50 -6.07 -31.09
C TYR A 57 -22.36 -7.30 -30.82
N LEU A 58 -22.15 -8.02 -29.71
CA LEU A 58 -23.02 -9.14 -29.30
C LEU A 58 -24.44 -8.70 -28.90
N GLN A 59 -24.63 -7.42 -28.53
CA GLN A 59 -25.93 -6.86 -28.12
C GLN A 59 -26.71 -6.24 -29.30
N ASN A 60 -26.01 -5.80 -30.35
CA ASN A 60 -26.64 -5.27 -31.56
C ASN A 60 -27.23 -6.40 -32.41
N LYS A 61 -28.53 -6.30 -32.69
CA LYS A 61 -29.32 -7.39 -33.32
C LYS A 61 -29.09 -7.58 -34.82
N ALA A 62 -28.38 -6.68 -35.49
CA ALA A 62 -28.09 -6.76 -36.91
C ALA A 62 -26.67 -6.27 -37.17
N LEU A 63 -25.75 -7.18 -37.44
CA LEU A 63 -24.38 -6.86 -37.86
C LEU A 63 -24.24 -7.06 -39.35
N SER A 64 -23.59 -6.11 -40.02
CA SER A 64 -23.21 -6.28 -41.42
C SER A 64 -22.01 -7.22 -41.57
N GLU A 65 -21.75 -7.72 -42.77
CA GLU A 65 -20.54 -8.51 -43.09
C GLU A 65 -19.25 -7.75 -42.72
N ALA A 66 -19.21 -6.43 -42.96
CA ALA A 66 -18.09 -5.59 -42.59
C ALA A 66 -17.90 -5.48 -41.07
N ASP A 67 -18.99 -5.55 -40.29
CA ASP A 67 -18.91 -5.57 -38.83
C ASP A 67 -18.46 -6.93 -38.32
N TRP A 68 -18.89 -8.03 -38.94
CA TRP A 68 -18.41 -9.37 -38.64
C TRP A 68 -16.90 -9.52 -38.84
N GLN A 69 -16.36 -8.97 -39.92
CA GLN A 69 -14.91 -8.95 -40.15
C GLN A 69 -14.17 -8.16 -39.07
N LYS A 70 -14.67 -7.00 -38.64
CA LYS A 70 -14.09 -6.22 -37.55
C LYS A 70 -14.13 -6.96 -36.22
N VAL A 71 -15.25 -7.60 -35.91
CA VAL A 71 -15.42 -8.37 -34.67
C VAL A 71 -14.49 -9.58 -34.65
N ASN A 72 -14.36 -10.29 -35.77
CA ASN A 72 -13.41 -11.40 -35.90
C ASN A 72 -11.95 -10.94 -35.77
N ALA A 73 -11.59 -9.76 -36.32
CA ALA A 73 -10.28 -9.17 -36.14
C ALA A 73 -10.01 -8.81 -34.66
N LEU A 74 -10.97 -8.17 -33.98
CA LEU A 74 -10.87 -7.87 -32.55
C LEU A 74 -10.77 -9.14 -31.70
N ARG A 75 -11.51 -10.20 -32.06
CA ARG A 75 -11.44 -11.51 -31.40
C ARG A 75 -10.05 -12.13 -31.54
N GLN A 76 -9.46 -12.05 -32.74
CA GLN A 76 -8.14 -12.61 -32.99
C GLN A 76 -7.05 -11.79 -32.29
N ASP A 77 -7.16 -10.46 -32.29
CA ASP A 77 -6.26 -9.57 -31.54
C ASP A 77 -6.30 -9.83 -30.03
N ALA A 78 -7.50 -9.98 -29.46
CA ALA A 78 -7.66 -10.36 -28.05
C ALA A 78 -7.02 -11.73 -27.75
N LYS A 79 -7.13 -12.70 -28.67
CA LYS A 79 -6.49 -14.02 -28.52
C LYS A 79 -4.97 -13.90 -28.45
N VAL A 80 -4.38 -13.21 -29.43
CA VAL A 80 -2.92 -13.05 -29.53
C VAL A 80 -2.36 -12.34 -28.29
N LYS A 81 -3.06 -11.32 -27.79
CA LYS A 81 -2.69 -10.60 -26.56
C LYS A 81 -2.81 -11.47 -25.31
N LEU A 82 -3.85 -12.30 -25.23
CA LEU A 82 -4.03 -13.23 -24.12
C LEU A 82 -2.92 -14.30 -24.10
N ASP A 83 -2.60 -14.87 -25.26
CA ASP A 83 -1.53 -15.86 -25.42
C ASP A 83 -0.16 -15.24 -25.08
N SER A 84 0.09 -14.02 -25.55
CA SER A 84 1.29 -13.24 -25.23
C SER A 84 1.42 -12.99 -23.72
N ALA A 85 0.36 -12.54 -23.06
CA ALA A 85 0.35 -12.31 -21.61
C ALA A 85 0.57 -13.61 -20.82
N ASN A 86 -0.05 -14.71 -21.22
CA ASN A 86 0.14 -16.01 -20.59
C ASN A 86 1.58 -16.53 -20.74
N SER A 87 2.19 -16.36 -21.92
CA SER A 87 3.59 -16.71 -22.15
C SER A 87 4.51 -15.87 -21.25
N LYS A 88 4.30 -14.55 -21.21
CA LYS A 88 5.11 -13.63 -20.41
C LYS A 88 4.99 -13.91 -18.91
N ILE A 89 3.80 -14.23 -18.42
CA ILE A 89 3.60 -14.63 -17.01
C ILE A 89 4.32 -15.93 -16.71
N LYS A 90 4.28 -16.91 -17.62
CA LYS A 90 4.99 -18.18 -17.45
C LYS A 90 6.50 -17.95 -17.38
N ASP A 91 7.05 -17.13 -18.27
CA ASP A 91 8.48 -16.81 -18.31
C ASP A 91 8.92 -16.08 -17.04
N LEU A 92 8.15 -15.09 -16.59
CA LEU A 92 8.41 -14.35 -15.34
C LEU A 92 8.26 -15.23 -14.10
N MET A 93 7.28 -16.13 -14.06
CA MET A 93 7.18 -17.07 -12.95
C MET A 93 8.36 -18.04 -12.90
N GLN A 94 8.90 -18.43 -14.07
CA GLN A 94 10.04 -19.32 -14.14
C GLN A 94 11.35 -18.61 -13.81
N SER A 95 11.53 -17.35 -14.22
CA SER A 95 12.68 -16.52 -13.84
C SER A 95 12.68 -16.19 -12.35
N HIS A 96 11.49 -15.97 -11.77
CA HIS A 96 11.35 -15.59 -10.36
C HIS A 96 11.14 -16.74 -9.38
N ALA A 97 11.15 -17.99 -9.85
CA ALA A 97 10.94 -19.18 -9.00
C ALA A 97 12.00 -19.32 -7.88
N SER A 98 13.20 -18.79 -8.09
CA SER A 98 14.33 -18.84 -7.14
C SER A 98 14.54 -17.53 -6.36
N THR A 99 13.77 -16.48 -6.61
CA THR A 99 13.93 -15.17 -5.93
C THR A 99 13.23 -15.15 -4.57
N ALA A 100 13.88 -14.54 -3.57
CA ALA A 100 13.31 -14.36 -2.23
C ALA A 100 12.30 -13.20 -2.14
N ASP A 101 12.05 -12.47 -3.23
CA ASP A 101 11.09 -11.37 -3.26
C ASP A 101 9.66 -11.90 -3.31
N ARG A 102 9.10 -12.09 -2.12
CA ARG A 102 7.74 -12.59 -1.91
C ARG A 102 6.67 -11.64 -2.47
N VAL A 103 6.95 -10.34 -2.58
CA VAL A 103 5.98 -9.36 -3.11
C VAL A 103 5.83 -9.53 -4.61
N MET A 104 6.95 -9.65 -5.33
CA MET A 104 6.96 -9.85 -6.78
C MET A 104 6.25 -11.15 -7.20
N VAL A 105 6.54 -12.25 -6.48
CA VAL A 105 5.89 -13.55 -6.73
C VAL A 105 4.37 -13.48 -6.51
N LEU A 106 3.91 -12.77 -5.48
CA LEU A 106 2.47 -12.57 -5.23
C LEU A 106 1.81 -11.72 -6.32
N GLN A 107 2.48 -10.68 -6.80
CA GLN A 107 1.96 -9.84 -7.89
C GLN A 107 1.85 -10.62 -9.21
N LEU A 108 2.85 -11.46 -9.53
CA LEU A 108 2.81 -12.36 -10.68
C LEU A 108 1.69 -13.40 -10.57
N GLN A 109 1.50 -13.99 -9.39
CA GLN A 109 0.38 -14.91 -9.14
C GLN A 109 -0.99 -14.21 -9.29
N ARG A 110 -1.11 -12.95 -8.86
CA ARG A 110 -2.33 -12.15 -9.06
C ARG A 110 -2.59 -11.92 -10.55
N TYR A 111 -1.59 -11.47 -11.31
CA TYR A 111 -1.74 -11.28 -12.76
C TYR A 111 -2.11 -12.59 -13.45
N ARG A 112 -1.48 -13.71 -13.08
CA ARG A 112 -1.85 -15.04 -13.60
C ARG A 112 -3.32 -15.34 -13.45
N ARG A 113 -3.89 -15.17 -12.25
CA ARG A 113 -5.32 -15.42 -12.01
C ARG A 113 -6.22 -14.47 -12.81
N ILE A 114 -5.82 -13.20 -12.95
CA ILE A 114 -6.55 -12.22 -13.77
C ILE A 114 -6.58 -12.67 -15.24
N PHE A 115 -5.44 -13.08 -15.80
CA PHE A 115 -5.38 -13.56 -17.18
C PHE A 115 -6.09 -14.91 -17.37
N GLU A 116 -6.06 -15.82 -16.38
CA GLU A 116 -6.87 -17.05 -16.39
C GLU A 116 -8.37 -16.74 -16.39
N GLN A 117 -8.82 -15.76 -15.60
CA GLN A 117 -10.21 -15.31 -15.61
C GLN A 117 -10.60 -14.67 -16.95
N MET A 118 -9.75 -13.80 -17.50
CA MET A 118 -9.97 -13.20 -18.81
C MET A 118 -9.96 -14.26 -19.92
N ALA A 119 -9.16 -15.32 -19.81
CA ALA A 119 -9.18 -16.45 -20.73
C ALA A 119 -10.53 -17.19 -20.70
N GLY A 120 -11.09 -17.36 -19.50
CA GLY A 120 -12.42 -17.92 -19.30
C GLY A 120 -13.52 -17.05 -19.92
N ASP A 121 -13.52 -15.75 -19.63
CA ASP A 121 -14.48 -14.80 -20.19
C ASP A 121 -14.34 -14.69 -21.72
N TYR A 122 -13.11 -14.68 -22.24
CA TYR A 122 -12.83 -14.72 -23.68
C TYR A 122 -13.34 -16.02 -24.33
N SER A 123 -13.15 -17.18 -23.70
CA SER A 123 -13.65 -18.47 -24.21
C SER A 123 -15.17 -18.47 -24.34
N ILE A 124 -15.88 -17.95 -23.33
CA ILE A 124 -17.34 -17.82 -23.36
C ILE A 124 -17.76 -16.85 -24.48
N LEU A 125 -17.12 -15.67 -24.54
CA LEU A 125 -17.37 -14.66 -25.55
C LEU A 125 -17.15 -15.22 -26.97
N SER A 126 -16.05 -15.94 -27.19
CA SER A 126 -15.71 -16.55 -28.48
C SER A 126 -16.77 -17.56 -28.90
N LYS A 127 -17.21 -18.44 -28.00
CA LYS A 127 -18.27 -19.42 -28.29
C LYS A 127 -19.59 -18.75 -28.67
N GLN A 128 -19.96 -17.67 -27.99
CA GLN A 128 -21.15 -16.90 -28.33
C GLN A 128 -21.03 -16.25 -29.71
N LEU A 129 -19.83 -15.74 -30.02
CA LEU A 129 -19.54 -15.13 -31.31
C LEU A 129 -19.60 -16.16 -32.45
N ASP A 130 -19.02 -17.35 -32.24
CA ASP A 130 -19.06 -18.45 -33.20
C ASP A 130 -20.50 -18.90 -33.48
N GLN A 131 -21.34 -19.00 -32.44
CA GLN A 131 -22.76 -19.34 -32.60
C GLN A 131 -23.53 -18.30 -33.41
N GLN A 132 -23.32 -17.01 -33.11
CA GLN A 132 -23.96 -15.92 -33.86
C GLN A 132 -23.43 -15.82 -35.30
N HIS A 133 -22.13 -16.00 -35.52
CA HIS A 133 -21.51 -15.96 -36.84
C HIS A 133 -21.98 -17.15 -37.71
N GLN A 134 -22.05 -18.35 -37.13
CA GLN A 134 -22.57 -19.53 -37.81
C GLN A 134 -24.04 -19.33 -38.19
N SER A 135 -24.84 -18.74 -37.29
CA SER A 135 -26.23 -18.46 -37.59
C SER A 135 -26.39 -17.33 -38.62
N PHE A 136 -25.49 -16.34 -38.66
CA PHE A 136 -25.45 -15.33 -39.71
C PHE A 136 -25.12 -15.94 -41.07
N LEU A 137 -24.09 -16.81 -41.16
CA LEU A 137 -23.68 -17.48 -42.39
C LEU A 137 -24.77 -18.42 -42.95
N LEU A 138 -25.50 -19.12 -42.08
CA LEU A 138 -26.50 -20.12 -42.49
C LEU A 138 -27.83 -19.51 -42.92
N PHE A 139 -28.23 -18.39 -42.30
CA PHE A 139 -29.57 -17.85 -42.49
C PHE A 139 -29.59 -16.48 -43.17
N ASN A 140 -28.48 -15.73 -43.18
CA ASN A 140 -28.38 -14.36 -43.71
C ASN A 140 -29.54 -13.44 -43.25
N ASP A 141 -30.18 -13.79 -42.14
CA ASP A 141 -31.46 -13.25 -41.71
C ASP A 141 -31.34 -12.89 -40.22
N ASN A 142 -31.69 -11.65 -39.89
CA ASN A 142 -31.57 -11.01 -38.58
C ASN A 142 -32.52 -11.59 -37.51
N ARG A 143 -32.97 -12.83 -37.70
CA ARG A 143 -33.93 -13.51 -36.83
C ARG A 143 -33.21 -14.56 -36.01
N HIS A 144 -32.49 -14.12 -34.98
CA HIS A 144 -32.00 -15.06 -33.97
C HIS A 144 -33.02 -15.24 -32.85
N VAL A 145 -33.28 -16.51 -32.56
CA VAL A 145 -34.01 -16.99 -31.40
C VAL A 145 -33.32 -16.45 -30.15
N THR A 146 -33.97 -15.49 -29.48
CA THR A 146 -33.60 -15.05 -28.13
C THR A 146 -33.72 -16.22 -27.17
N GLN A 147 -32.64 -16.96 -26.95
CA GLN A 147 -32.54 -17.81 -25.78
C GLN A 147 -32.39 -16.87 -24.58
N LYS A 148 -33.48 -16.70 -23.80
CA LYS A 148 -33.48 -15.93 -22.55
C LYS A 148 -32.38 -16.47 -21.65
N ARG A 149 -31.29 -15.71 -21.51
CA ARG A 149 -30.26 -15.93 -20.49
C ARG A 149 -30.94 -15.68 -19.14
N GLY A 150 -31.05 -16.72 -18.33
CA GLY A 150 -31.56 -16.60 -16.96
C GLY A 150 -30.73 -15.56 -16.20
N ALA A 151 -31.40 -14.56 -15.65
CA ALA A 151 -30.85 -13.46 -14.85
C ALA A 151 -30.25 -13.91 -13.49
N SER A 152 -29.84 -15.19 -13.37
CA SER A 152 -29.28 -15.79 -12.16
C SER A 152 -27.75 -15.75 -12.11
N MET A 153 -27.06 -15.48 -13.23
CA MET A 153 -25.58 -15.50 -13.26
C MET A 153 -24.93 -14.16 -12.87
N ASP A 154 -25.61 -13.03 -13.01
CA ASP A 154 -25.05 -11.73 -12.63
C ASP A 154 -25.04 -11.53 -11.10
N THR A 155 -26.04 -12.04 -10.38
CA THR A 155 -26.10 -11.94 -8.92
C THR A 155 -24.96 -12.72 -8.25
N GLY A 156 -24.56 -13.87 -8.81
CA GLY A 156 -23.43 -14.65 -8.31
C GLY A 156 -22.07 -13.97 -8.54
N LYS A 157 -21.87 -13.32 -9.70
CA LYS A 157 -20.64 -12.56 -9.97
C LYS A 157 -20.51 -11.33 -9.04
N VAL A 158 -21.60 -10.59 -8.82
CA VAL A 158 -21.61 -9.43 -7.91
C VAL A 158 -21.39 -9.84 -6.46
N VAL A 159 -21.95 -10.96 -6.01
CA VAL A 159 -21.72 -11.48 -4.66
C VAL A 159 -20.28 -11.97 -4.49
N VAL A 160 -19.70 -12.65 -5.49
CA VAL A 160 -18.29 -13.08 -5.44
C VAL A 160 -17.34 -11.89 -5.49
N GLU A 161 -17.64 -10.86 -6.29
CA GLU A 161 -16.87 -9.61 -6.35
C GLU A 161 -16.95 -8.83 -5.03
N ALA A 162 -18.14 -8.74 -4.43
CA ALA A 162 -18.31 -8.15 -3.10
C ALA A 162 -17.63 -8.96 -1.98
N ILE A 163 -17.66 -10.29 -2.06
CA ILE A 163 -16.94 -11.16 -1.11
C ILE A 163 -15.42 -10.98 -1.29
N MET A 164 -14.90 -10.90 -2.51
CA MET A 164 -13.49 -10.63 -2.77
C MET A 164 -13.05 -9.24 -2.30
N ASP A 165 -13.88 -8.22 -2.47
CA ASP A 165 -13.59 -6.88 -1.95
C ASP A 165 -13.53 -6.89 -0.42
N VAL A 166 -14.45 -7.61 0.23
CA VAL A 166 -14.41 -7.81 1.68
C VAL A 166 -13.18 -8.60 2.10
N GLU A 167 -12.83 -9.69 1.42
CA GLU A 167 -11.63 -10.49 1.73
C GLU A 167 -10.34 -9.68 1.54
N SER A 168 -10.23 -8.92 0.45
CA SER A 168 -9.10 -8.02 0.18
C SER A 168 -9.00 -6.91 1.23
N LEU A 169 -10.12 -6.30 1.61
CA LEU A 169 -10.17 -5.29 2.68
C LEU A 169 -9.79 -5.90 4.04
N THR A 170 -10.19 -7.15 4.29
CA THR A 170 -9.88 -7.86 5.53
C THR A 170 -8.39 -8.21 5.59
N GLU A 171 -7.81 -8.68 4.49
CA GLU A 171 -6.38 -8.98 4.39
C GLU A 171 -5.52 -7.70 4.52
N GLN A 172 -5.96 -6.60 3.90
CA GLN A 172 -5.32 -5.30 4.05
C GLN A 172 -5.45 -4.74 5.47
N ALA A 173 -6.59 -4.94 6.13
CA ALA A 173 -6.79 -4.59 7.53
C ALA A 173 -5.89 -5.42 8.45
N CYS A 174 -5.72 -6.72 8.19
CA CYS A 174 -4.79 -7.59 8.89
C CYS A 174 -3.34 -7.12 8.74
N LEU A 175 -2.90 -6.77 7.51
CA LEU A 175 -1.56 -6.24 7.28
C LEU A 175 -1.34 -4.90 8.01
N ASN A 176 -2.34 -4.01 7.99
CA ASN A 176 -2.29 -2.75 8.71
C ASN A 176 -2.23 -2.96 10.22
N LEU A 177 -3.00 -3.91 10.77
CA LEU A 177 -2.94 -4.32 12.18
C LEU A 177 -1.56 -4.87 12.54
N ASP A 178 -0.96 -5.66 11.67
CA ASP A 178 0.35 -6.25 11.91
C ASP A 178 1.46 -5.20 11.88
N MET A 179 1.36 -4.20 10.98
CA MET A 179 2.23 -3.03 10.97
C MET A 179 2.04 -2.16 12.23
N LEU A 180 0.79 -1.94 12.66
CA LEU A 180 0.49 -1.22 13.90
C LEU A 180 1.05 -1.94 15.13
N LYS A 181 0.93 -3.27 15.18
CA LYS A 181 1.49 -4.11 16.25
C LYS A 181 3.01 -3.97 16.32
N ARG A 182 3.71 -4.11 15.19
CA ARG A 182 5.16 -3.91 15.11
C ARG A 182 5.56 -2.46 15.46
N GLY A 183 4.74 -1.48 15.05
CA GLY A 183 4.92 -0.08 15.43
C GLY A 183 4.80 0.12 16.94
N ASN A 184 3.82 -0.52 17.57
CA ASN A 184 3.60 -0.48 19.02
C ASN A 184 4.74 -1.16 19.78
N ASP A 185 5.25 -2.29 19.29
CA ASP A 185 6.43 -2.97 19.87
C ASP A 185 7.67 -2.05 19.84
N ARG A 186 7.90 -1.36 18.71
CA ARG A 186 8.96 -0.35 18.61
C ARG A 186 8.73 0.81 19.57
N MET A 187 7.50 1.28 19.69
CA MET A 187 7.16 2.36 20.62
C MET A 187 7.39 1.95 22.07
N MET A 188 7.05 0.71 22.45
CA MET A 188 7.33 0.15 23.77
C MET A 188 8.84 0.09 24.06
N GLN A 189 9.66 -0.26 23.06
CA GLN A 189 11.12 -0.20 23.19
C GLN A 189 11.64 1.23 23.39
N ILE A 190 11.07 2.20 22.66
CA ILE A 190 11.41 3.63 22.82
C ILE A 190 11.02 4.10 24.22
N TYR A 191 9.81 3.78 24.70
CA TYR A 191 9.38 4.08 26.07
C TYR A 191 10.32 3.46 27.11
N GLY A 192 10.74 2.21 26.92
CA GLY A 192 11.71 1.56 27.81
C GLY A 192 13.05 2.28 27.85
N ARG A 193 13.59 2.70 26.69
CA ARG A 193 14.83 3.48 26.60
C ARG A 193 14.69 4.86 27.23
N LEU A 194 13.58 5.54 26.97
CA LEU A 194 13.29 6.87 27.52
C LEU A 194 13.16 6.81 29.04
N ASN A 195 12.45 5.81 29.56
CA ASN A 195 12.30 5.61 30.99
C ASN A 195 13.65 5.33 31.66
N LYS A 196 14.52 4.52 31.03
CA LYS A 196 15.88 4.28 31.51
C LYS A 196 16.71 5.58 31.54
N MET A 197 16.69 6.37 30.47
CA MET A 197 17.38 7.65 30.37
C MET A 197 16.88 8.66 31.42
N VAL A 198 15.56 8.74 31.61
CA VAL A 198 14.94 9.60 32.64
C VAL A 198 15.40 9.15 34.02
N HIS A 199 15.43 7.85 34.30
CA HIS A 199 15.86 7.34 35.60
C HIS A 199 17.35 7.63 35.88
N GLU A 200 18.21 7.47 34.88
CA GLU A 200 19.63 7.83 34.95
C GLU A 200 19.81 9.33 35.21
N HIS A 201 19.11 10.19 34.46
CA HIS A 201 19.18 11.64 34.67
C HIS A 201 18.54 12.11 35.98
N LEU A 202 17.49 11.45 36.48
CA LEU A 202 16.90 11.77 37.79
C LEU A 202 17.91 11.51 38.92
N PHE A 203 18.67 10.41 38.80
CA PHE A 203 19.72 10.07 39.74
C PHE A 203 20.85 11.11 39.74
N ASP A 204 21.26 11.57 38.56
CA ASP A 204 22.25 12.64 38.42
C ASP A 204 21.78 13.96 39.02
N ILE A 205 20.51 14.33 38.84
CA ILE A 205 19.92 15.54 39.43
C ILE A 205 19.93 15.45 40.95
N HIS A 206 19.58 14.31 41.54
CA HIS A 206 19.64 14.14 43.00
C HIS A 206 21.07 14.21 43.55
N LYS A 207 22.04 13.62 42.85
CA LYS A 207 23.45 13.70 43.23
C LYS A 207 23.99 15.13 43.11
N LEU A 208 23.61 15.85 42.06
CA LEU A 208 23.92 17.27 41.86
C LEU A 208 23.31 18.13 42.98
N GLN A 209 22.03 17.91 43.31
CA GLN A 209 21.35 18.62 44.40
C GLN A 209 22.06 18.40 45.74
N ARG A 210 22.52 17.18 46.03
CA ARG A 210 23.27 16.86 47.26
C ARG A 210 24.62 17.57 47.30
N ASN A 211 25.33 17.62 46.17
CA ASN A 211 26.61 18.32 46.06
C ASN A 211 26.46 19.84 46.20
N ILE A 212 25.46 20.44 45.53
CA ILE A 212 25.15 21.87 45.66
C ILE A 212 24.80 22.23 47.09
N ASN A 213 23.95 21.42 47.74
CA ASN A 213 23.53 21.68 49.11
C ASN A 213 24.71 21.56 50.10
N TYR A 214 25.62 20.61 49.89
CA TYR A 214 26.85 20.49 50.67
C TYR A 214 27.75 21.73 50.53
N VAL A 215 27.97 22.21 49.30
CA VAL A 215 28.77 23.43 49.04
C VAL A 215 28.10 24.66 49.67
N LEU A 216 26.77 24.77 49.58
CA LEU A 216 26.02 25.89 50.13
C LEU A 216 26.11 25.92 51.67
N ILE A 217 25.93 24.76 52.33
CA ILE A 217 26.09 24.65 53.79
C ILE A 217 27.52 25.00 54.20
N ARG A 218 28.52 24.46 53.51
CA ARG A 218 29.93 24.74 53.79
C ARG A 218 30.23 26.24 53.65
N ASN A 219 29.79 26.87 52.56
CA ASN A 219 29.97 28.30 52.34
C ASN A 219 29.25 29.14 53.41
N ARG A 220 28.01 28.78 53.77
CA ARG A 220 27.29 29.47 54.86
C ARG A 220 28.04 29.38 56.19
N THR A 221 28.65 28.24 56.48
CA THR A 221 29.44 28.03 57.70
C THR A 221 30.70 28.91 57.68
N VAL A 222 31.42 28.95 56.55
CA VAL A 222 32.60 29.82 56.37
C VAL A 222 32.22 31.29 56.52
N THR A 223 31.15 31.76 55.87
CA THR A 223 30.67 33.14 56.01
C THR A 223 30.27 33.46 57.45
N SER A 224 29.60 32.53 58.15
CA SER A 224 29.25 32.71 59.57
C SER A 224 30.48 32.85 60.46
N VAL A 225 31.54 32.07 60.22
CA VAL A 225 32.80 32.15 60.99
C VAL A 225 33.49 33.48 60.71
N VAL A 226 33.60 33.89 59.44
CA VAL A 226 34.20 35.18 59.06
C VAL A 226 33.45 36.35 59.70
N MET A 227 32.12 36.35 59.65
CA MET A 227 31.30 37.37 60.33
C MET A 227 31.51 37.36 61.84
N GLY A 228 31.59 36.19 62.48
CA GLY A 228 31.88 36.06 63.90
C GLY A 228 33.24 36.65 64.29
N ILE A 229 34.29 36.39 63.50
CA ILE A 229 35.63 36.97 63.70
C ILE A 229 35.58 38.49 63.54
N CYS A 230 34.90 39.01 62.51
CA CYS A 230 34.74 40.45 62.31
C CYS A 230 34.02 41.12 63.49
N CYS A 231 32.91 40.54 63.97
CA CYS A 231 32.18 41.05 65.13
C CYS A 231 33.05 41.00 66.39
N PHE A 232 33.82 39.93 66.60
CA PHE A 232 34.74 39.82 67.74
C PHE A 232 35.80 40.93 67.72
N ILE A 233 36.41 41.20 66.56
CA ILE A 233 37.39 42.28 66.41
C ILE A 233 36.78 43.65 66.71
N VAL A 234 35.56 43.92 66.21
CA VAL A 234 34.86 45.19 66.48
C VAL A 234 34.55 45.35 67.97
N ILE A 235 34.01 44.31 68.61
CA ILE A 235 33.69 44.33 70.05
C ILE A 235 34.98 44.48 70.88
N TYR A 236 36.03 43.72 70.55
CA TYR A 236 37.32 43.81 71.20
C TYR A 236 37.89 45.23 71.11
N LYS A 237 37.84 45.84 69.92
CA LYS A 237 38.29 47.22 69.71
C LYS A 237 37.47 48.23 70.52
N LEU A 238 36.15 48.05 70.61
CA LEU A 238 35.28 48.91 71.42
C LEU A 238 35.55 48.79 72.92
N ILE A 239 35.79 47.58 73.42
CA ILE A 239 36.13 47.33 74.83
C ILE A 239 37.51 47.93 75.14
N LEU A 240 38.51 47.67 74.30
CA LEU A 240 39.86 48.23 74.46
C LEU A 240 39.82 49.77 74.45
N SER A 241 39.04 50.36 73.55
CA SER A 241 38.84 51.81 73.47
C SER A 241 38.08 52.43 74.64
N LYS A 242 37.44 51.63 75.50
CA LYS A 242 36.77 52.10 76.72
C LYS A 242 37.60 51.87 77.99
N ILE A 243 38.62 51.01 77.93
CA ILE A 243 39.49 50.66 79.06
C ILE A 243 40.74 51.56 79.10
N ILE A 244 41.14 52.12 77.97
CA ILE A 244 42.12 53.23 77.86
C ILE A 244 41.36 54.55 77.96
#